data_AF-A0A7W6XM73-F1
#
_entry.id   AF-A0A7W6XM73-F1
#
_cell.length_a   1.000
_cell.length_b   1.000
_cell.length_c   1.000
_cell.angle_alpha   90.00
_cell.angle_beta   90.00
_cell.angle_gamma   90.00
#
_symmetry.space_group_name_H-M   'P 1'
#
loop_
_entity.id
_entity.type
_entity.pdbx_description
1 polymer ?
#
loop_
_entity_poly.entity_id
_entity_poly.type
_entity_poly.pdbx_seq_one_letter_code
_entity_poly.pdbx_strand_id
1 'polypeptide(L)' 'MAHFVLAAALAQLRELNNARTAAQEGLSLDPTFTVSRFRTMVLSRHPASLAARERTYEGMRMAGLPEG' A
#
# COMPACT_ATOMS: atom_id res chain seq x y z
N MET A 1 -5.81 4.38 -5.06
CA MET A 1 -5.22 3.02 -5.15
C MET A 1 -3.84 3.00 -5.82
N ALA A 2 -3.68 3.52 -7.04
CA ALA A 2 -2.39 3.50 -7.73
C ALA A 2 -1.24 4.12 -6.91
N HIS A 3 -1.46 5.30 -6.30
CA HIS A 3 -0.47 5.94 -5.40
C HIS A 3 -0.05 5.04 -4.23
N PHE A 4 -0.98 4.29 -3.62
CA PHE A 4 -0.69 3.41 -2.48
C PHE A 4 0.10 2.17 -2.88
N VAL A 5 -0.19 1.60 -4.06
CA VAL A 5 0.59 0.48 -4.60
C VAL A 5 1.99 0.94 -5.02
N LEU A 6 2.10 2.13 -5.61
CA LEU A 6 3.39 2.76 -5.94
C LEU A 6 4.22 3.01 -4.68
N ALA A 7 3.62 3.60 -3.64
CA ALA A 7 4.26 3.82 -2.35
C ALA A 7 4.80 2.50 -1.76
N ALA A 8 4.01 1.43 -1.81
CA ALA A 8 4.43 0.11 -1.34
C ALA A 8 5.62 -0.45 -2.12
N ALA A 9 5.62 -0.31 -3.45
CA ALA A 9 6.71 -0.76 -4.31
C ALA A 9 8.00 0.04 -4.04
N LEU A 10 7.90 1.37 -3.93
CA LEU A 10 9.04 2.23 -3.59
C LEU A 10 9.64 1.89 -2.22
N ALA A 11 8.78 1.61 -1.22
CA ALA A 11 9.25 1.21 0.09
C ALA A 11 10.03 -0.12 0.07
N GLN A 12 9.56 -1.10 -0.72
CA GLN A 12 10.28 -2.36 -0.93
C GLN A 12 11.64 -2.17 -1.63
N LEU A 13 11.74 -1.17 -2.52
CA LEU A 13 12.98 -0.75 -3.15
C LEU A 13 13.89 0.09 -2.23
N ARG A 14 13.49 0.30 -0.97
CA ARG A 14 14.17 1.14 0.03
C ARG A 14 14.21 2.64 -0.30
N GLU A 15 13.38 3.08 -1.24
CA GLU A 15 13.18 4.47 -1.63
C GLU A 15 12.15 5.15 -0.70
N LEU A 16 12.45 5.19 0.61
CA LEU A 16 11.47 5.54 1.64
C LEU A 16 10.92 6.98 1.54
N ASN A 17 11.73 7.93 1.07
CA ASN A 17 11.27 9.31 0.87
C ASN A 17 10.21 9.38 -0.24
N ASN A 18 10.50 8.76 -1.39
CA ASN A 18 9.57 8.70 -2.52
C ASN A 18 8.31 7.91 -2.14
N ALA A 19 8.46 6.83 -1.36
CA ALA A 19 7.34 6.06 -0.84
C ALA A 19 6.42 6.91 0.04
N ARG A 20 6.98 7.72 0.95
CA ARG A 20 6.21 8.62 1.82
C ARG A 20 5.50 9.71 1.03
N THR A 21 6.16 10.31 0.04
CA THR A 21 5.53 11.31 -0.84
C THR A 21 4.33 10.72 -1.57
N ALA A 22 4.50 9.55 -2.21
CA ALA A 22 3.40 8.88 -2.90
C ALA A 22 2.25 8.50 -1.95
N ALA A 23 2.57 8.09 -0.71
CA ALA A 23 1.57 7.82 0.31
C ALA A 23 0.78 9.09 0.70
N GLN A 24 1.45 10.23 0.88
CA GLN A 24 0.83 11.52 1.21
C GLN A 24 -0.05 12.05 0.07
N GLU A 25 0.40 11.94 -1.18
CA GLU A 25 -0.42 12.27 -2.35
C GLU A 25 -1.68 11.41 -2.41
N GLY A 26 -1.52 10.09 -2.19
CA GLY A 26 -2.63 9.16 -2.14
C GLY A 26 -3.64 9.52 -1.04
N LEU A 27 -3.17 9.83 0.17
CA LEU A 27 -4.02 10.24 1.30
C LEU A 27 -4.68 11.60 1.06
N SER A 28 -4.06 12.51 0.31
CA SER A 28 -4.69 13.79 -0.05
C SER A 28 -5.90 13.58 -0.97
N LEU A 29 -5.87 12.53 -1.81
CA LEU A 29 -6.98 12.15 -2.68
C LEU A 29 -8.03 11.29 -1.95
N ASP A 30 -7.59 10.45 -1.02
CA ASP A 30 -8.44 9.53 -0.25
C ASP A 30 -8.00 9.52 1.23
N PRO A 31 -8.45 10.52 2.02
CA PRO A 31 -8.02 10.68 3.42
C PRO A 31 -8.48 9.56 4.34
N THR A 32 -9.46 8.78 3.88
CA THR A 32 -10.05 7.66 4.63
C THR A 32 -9.40 6.32 4.28
N PHE A 33 -8.37 6.32 3.43
CA PHE A 33 -7.66 5.11 3.07
C PHE A 33 -6.98 4.49 4.29
N THR A 34 -7.10 3.17 4.42
CA THR A 34 -6.34 2.36 5.36
C THR A 34 -5.91 1.05 4.72
N VAL A 35 -4.82 0.46 5.23
CA VAL A 35 -4.33 -0.84 4.80
C VAL A 35 -5.37 -1.93 5.08
N SER A 36 -6.10 -1.88 6.19
CA SER A 36 -7.18 -2.84 6.46
C SER A 36 -8.34 -2.71 5.48
N ARG A 37 -8.75 -1.48 5.12
CA ARG A 37 -9.77 -1.28 4.06
C ARG A 37 -9.28 -1.83 2.73
N PHE A 38 -8.01 -1.66 2.39
CA PHE A 38 -7.45 -2.21 1.17
C PHE A 38 -7.36 -3.76 1.20
N ARG A 39 -7.14 -4.36 2.38
CA ARG A 39 -7.16 -5.83 2.57
C ARG A 39 -8.52 -6.45 2.26
N THR A 40 -9.62 -5.79 2.62
CA THR A 40 -10.98 -6.30 2.37
C THR A 40 -11.37 -6.27 0.89
N MET A 41 -10.71 -5.45 0.06
CA MET A 41 -10.93 -5.40 -1.39
C MET A 41 -10.30 -6.63 -2.05
N VAL A 42 -10.99 -7.77 -1.99
CA VAL A 42 -10.54 -9.03 -2.60
C VAL A 42 -10.65 -8.92 -4.13
N LEU A 43 -9.51 -8.77 -4.79
CA LEU A 43 -9.42 -8.75 -6.26
C LEU A 43 -9.25 -10.16 -6.87
N SER A 44 -8.69 -11.12 -6.12
CA SER A 44 -8.55 -12.52 -6.53
C SER A 44 -8.21 -13.42 -5.33
N ARG A 45 -8.68 -14.67 -5.36
CA ARG A 45 -8.37 -15.72 -4.36
C ARG A 45 -7.27 -16.69 -4.81
N HIS A 46 -6.66 -16.46 -5.96
CA HIS A 46 -5.59 -17.32 -6.45
C HIS A 46 -4.38 -17.28 -5.48
N PRO A 47 -3.74 -18.43 -5.14
CA PRO A 47 -2.68 -18.48 -4.12
C PRO A 47 -1.50 -17.52 -4.37
N ALA A 48 -1.08 -17.37 -5.63
CA ALA A 48 -0.02 -16.42 -6.00
C ALA A 48 -0.42 -14.96 -5.73
N SER A 49 -1.70 -14.62 -5.91
CA SER A 49 -2.22 -13.28 -5.61
C SER A 49 -2.24 -13.02 -4.10
N LEU A 50 -2.50 -14.05 -3.27
CA LEU A 50 -2.45 -13.93 -1.82
C LEU A 50 -1.02 -13.65 -1.31
N ALA A 51 -0.02 -14.37 -1.83
CA ALA A 51 1.37 -14.15 -1.47
C ALA A 51 1.89 -12.77 -1.89
N ALA A 52 1.47 -12.27 -3.06
CA ALA A 52 1.82 -10.93 -3.50
C ALA A 52 1.25 -9.84 -2.57
N ARG A 53 0.06 -10.06 -2.00
CA ARG A 53 -0.64 -9.10 -1.15
C ARG A 53 0.06 -8.85 0.17
N GLU A 54 0.56 -9.89 0.84
CA GLU A 54 1.29 -9.70 2.10
C GLU A 54 2.52 -8.81 1.93
N ARG A 55 3.27 -8.99 0.84
CA ARG A 55 4.41 -8.11 0.50
C ARG A 55 3.93 -6.67 0.27
N THR A 56 2.84 -6.49 -0.47
CA THR A 56 2.27 -5.16 -0.71
C THR A 56 1.86 -4.49 0.60
N TYR A 57 1.22 -5.19 1.53
CA TYR A 57 0.82 -4.61 2.82
C TYR A 57 2.03 -4.19 3.66
N GLU A 58 3.09 -4.99 3.65
CA GLU A 58 4.33 -4.62 4.32
C GLU A 58 4.94 -3.35 3.70
N GLY A 59 4.97 -3.26 2.37
CA GLY A 59 5.41 -2.05 1.68
C GLY A 59 4.57 -0.82 2.05
N MET A 60 3.25 -0.98 2.18
CA MET A 60 2.36 0.10 2.61
C MET A 60 2.66 0.57 4.04
N ARG A 61 2.92 -0.37 4.97
CA ARG A 61 3.31 -0.07 6.34
C ARG A 61 4.65 0.67 6.40
N MET A 62 5.64 0.22 5.63
CA MET A 62 6.94 0.87 5.51
C MET A 62 6.82 2.30 4.95
N ALA A 63 5.89 2.53 4.00
CA ALA A 63 5.59 3.86 3.47
C ALA A 63 4.85 4.78 4.47
N GLY A 64 4.42 4.25 5.62
CA GLY A 64 3.73 4.99 6.67
C GLY A 64 2.22 5.14 6.45
N LEU A 65 1.60 4.25 5.68
CA LEU A 65 0.15 4.25 5.50
C LEU A 65 -0.56 3.76 6.78
N PRO A 66 -1.74 4.32 7.12
CA PRO A 66 -2.47 3.95 8.32
C PRO A 66 -3.06 2.53 8.21
N GLU A 67 -3.03 1.79 9.31
CA GLU A 67 -3.51 0.40 9.38
C GLU A 67 -5.00 0.24 9.68
N GLY A 68 -5.67 1.31 10.11
CA GLY A 68 -7.01 1.31 10.72
C GLY A 68 -8.11 0.51 10.03
#